data_AF-A0A2R7YS90-F1
#
_entry.id   AF-A0A2R7YS90-F1
#
_cell.length_a   1.000
_cell.length_b   1.000
_cell.length_c   1.000
_cell.angle_alpha   90.00
_cell.angle_beta   90.00
_cell.angle_gamma   90.00
#
_symmetry.space_group_name_H-M   'P 1'
#
loop_
_entity.id
_entity.type
_entity.pdbx_description
1 polymer ?
#
loop_
_entity_poly.entity_id
_entity_poly.type
_entity_poly.pdbx_seq_one_letter_code
_entity_poly.pdbx_strand_id
1 'polypeptide(L)' 'MRTAVDADEPSGESPLEELMRIAKARHELAAAEAVAVRRARIHGFSWAEIGTMLGVTKQAMHKKYGKFA' A
#
# COMPACT_ATOMS: atom_id res chain seq x y z
N MET A 1 15.15 -25.07 -9.68
CA MET A 1 13.75 -25.42 -9.40
C MET A 1 13.75 -26.27 -8.13
N ARG A 2 13.33 -25.74 -6.97
CA ARG A 2 13.39 -26.48 -5.71
C ARG A 2 11.99 -26.99 -5.36
N THR A 3 11.70 -28.20 -5.81
CA THR A 3 10.66 -29.08 -5.29
C THR A 3 11.19 -29.73 -4.01
N ALA A 4 10.56 -29.44 -2.87
CA ALA A 4 10.46 -30.30 -1.69
C ALA A 4 9.92 -29.43 -0.54
N VAL A 5 8.64 -29.55 -0.26
CA VAL A 5 8.09 -29.20 1.06
C VAL A 5 7.25 -30.39 1.50
N ASP A 6 7.93 -31.48 1.80
CA ASP A 6 7.55 -32.34 2.92
C ASP A 6 8.52 -31.97 4.04
N ALA A 7 8.18 -30.92 4.77
CA ALA A 7 8.83 -30.55 6.01
C ALA A 7 7.72 -30.32 7.02
N ASP A 8 7.43 -31.38 7.77
CA ASP A 8 7.01 -31.35 9.18
C ASP A 8 6.21 -30.08 9.53
N GLU A 9 4.89 -30.07 9.29
CA GLU A 9 4.03 -28.90 9.50
C GLU A 9 4.15 -28.41 10.96
N PRO A 10 4.76 -27.25 11.24
CA PRO A 10 4.33 -26.52 12.41
C PRO A 10 2.95 -25.99 12.04
N SER A 11 1.90 -26.42 12.74
CA SER A 11 0.52 -25.91 12.62
C SER A 11 0.48 -24.37 12.56
N GLY A 12 0.61 -23.81 11.36
CA GLY A 12 1.05 -22.45 11.12
C GLY A 12 1.05 -22.14 9.63
N GLU A 13 0.77 -20.89 9.30
CA GLU A 13 0.62 -20.43 7.92
C GLU A 13 1.92 -20.59 7.12
N SER A 14 1.83 -21.05 5.87
CA SER A 14 3.01 -21.14 5.01
C SER A 14 3.57 -19.74 4.69
N PRO A 15 4.88 -19.59 4.48
CA PRO A 15 5.47 -18.29 4.14
C PRO A 15 4.85 -17.62 2.89
N LEU A 16 4.30 -18.40 1.96
CA LEU A 16 3.62 -17.87 0.78
C LEU A 16 2.23 -17.33 1.10
N GLU A 17 1.48 -17.99 1.99
CA GLU A 17 0.20 -17.50 2.49
C GLU A 17 0.38 -16.22 3.31
N GLU A 18 1.42 -16.15 4.15
CA GLU A 18 1.77 -14.93 4.89
C GLU A 18 2.03 -13.75 3.93
N LEU A 19 2.84 -13.97 2.88
CA LEU A 19 3.09 -12.96 1.86
C LEU A 19 1.82 -12.56 1.10
N MET A 20 0.91 -13.51 0.85
CA MET A 20 -0.37 -13.22 0.21
C MET A 20 -1.26 -12.34 1.10
N ARG A 21 -1.32 -12.62 2.41
CA ARG A 21 -2.04 -11.76 3.38
C ARG A 21 -1.45 -10.36 3.43
N ILE A 22 -0.11 -10.25 3.49
CA ILE A 22 0.58 -8.95 3.47
C ILE A 22 0.28 -8.20 2.17
N ALA A 23 0.31 -8.88 1.02
CA ALA A 23 0.02 -8.27 -0.27
C ALA A 23 -1.43 -7.74 -0.33
N LYS A 24 -2.40 -8.51 0.19
CA LYS A 24 -3.80 -8.09 0.29
C LYS A 24 -3.96 -6.87 1.21
N ALA A 25 -3.36 -6.89 2.40
CA ALA A 25 -3.40 -5.76 3.33
C ALA A 25 -2.78 -4.49 2.73
N ARG A 26 -1.67 -4.62 1.99
CA ARG A 26 -1.06 -3.49 1.27
C ARG A 26 -1.98 -2.93 0.19
N HIS A 27 -2.72 -3.80 -0.52
CA HIS A 27 -3.67 -3.36 -1.54
C HIS A 27 -4.85 -2.58 -0.93
N GLU A 28 -5.42 -3.11 0.15
CA GLU A 28 -6.51 -2.46 0.90
C GLU A 28 -6.06 -1.11 1.48
N LEU A 29 -4.87 -1.05 2.08
CA LEU A 29 -4.30 0.19 2.59
C LEU A 29 -4.06 1.21 1.47
N ALA A 30 -3.57 0.78 0.30
CA ALA A 30 -3.38 1.66 -0.84
C ALA A 30 -4.71 2.24 -1.37
N ALA A 31 -5.78 1.44 -1.37
CA ALA A 31 -7.12 1.92 -1.73
C ALA A 31 -7.64 2.95 -0.72
N ALA A 32 -7.49 2.68 0.57
CA ALA A 32 -7.86 3.62 1.64
C ALA A 32 -7.05 4.93 1.56
N GLU A 33 -5.74 4.85 1.31
CA GLU A 33 -4.87 6.01 1.11
C GLU A 33 -5.37 6.88 -0.06
N ALA A 34 -5.73 6.27 -1.20
CA ALA A 34 -6.24 7.01 -2.36
C ALA A 34 -7.54 7.78 -2.05
N VAL A 35 -8.46 7.18 -1.29
CA VAL A 35 -9.69 7.85 -0.84
C VAL A 35 -9.37 9.01 0.11
N ALA A 36 -8.48 8.80 1.08
CA ALA A 36 -8.05 9.84 2.01
C ALA A 36 -7.36 11.02 1.30
N VAL A 37 -6.47 10.73 0.35
CA VAL A 37 -5.81 11.74 -0.49
C VAL A 37 -6.82 12.54 -1.29
N ARG A 38 -7.78 11.89 -1.94
CA ARG A 38 -8.84 12.59 -2.69
C ARG A 38 -9.65 13.51 -1.77
N ARG A 39 -10.06 13.03 -0.60
CA ARG A 39 -10.78 13.83 0.40
C ARG A 39 -9.94 15.04 0.85
N ALA A 40 -8.67 14.85 1.16
CA ALA A 40 -7.77 15.94 1.54
C ALA A 40 -7.65 16.99 0.41
N ARG A 41 -7.54 16.55 -0.85
CA ARG A 41 -7.54 17.46 -2.00
C ARG A 41 -8.84 18.25 -2.13
N ILE A 42 -10.00 17.63 -1.91
CA ILE A 42 -11.31 18.31 -1.91
C ILE A 42 -11.39 19.36 -0.79
N HIS A 43 -10.80 19.08 0.39
CA HIS A 43 -10.73 20.04 1.49
C HIS A 43 -9.66 21.14 1.31
N GLY A 44 -8.97 21.18 0.17
CA GLY A 44 -8.04 22.26 -0.17
C GLY A 44 -6.59 22.04 0.27
N PHE A 45 -6.26 20.94 0.95
CA PHE A 45 -4.88 20.64 1.33
C PHE A 45 -3.99 20.47 0.10
N SER A 46 -2.82 21.11 0.10
CA SER A 46 -1.85 21.03 -1.01
C SER A 46 -1.20 19.65 -1.11
N TRP A 47 -0.69 19.32 -2.30
CA TRP A 47 0.07 18.09 -2.50
C TRP A 47 1.31 17.97 -1.63
N ALA A 48 1.91 19.11 -1.24
CA ALA A 48 3.06 19.11 -0.34
C ALA A 48 2.66 18.71 1.08
N GLU A 49 1.59 19.30 1.62
CA GLU A 49 1.08 18.99 2.96
C GLU A 49 0.67 17.53 3.08
N ILE A 50 -0.06 17.01 2.09
CA ILE A 50 -0.47 15.59 2.07
C ILE A 50 0.77 14.68 1.98
N GLY A 51 1.75 15.04 1.12
CA GLY A 51 3.00 14.29 0.99
C GLY A 51 3.78 14.24 2.30
N THR A 52 3.91 15.35 3.01
CA THR A 52 4.58 15.41 4.32
C THR A 52 3.96 14.43 5.32
N MET A 53 2.62 14.35 5.39
CA MET A 53 1.93 13.41 6.29
C MET A 53 2.12 11.94 5.89
N LEU A 54 2.28 11.66 4.60
CA LEU A 54 2.53 10.32 4.07
C LEU A 54 4.03 9.96 4.00
N GLY A 55 4.92 10.85 4.43
CA GLY A 55 6.37 10.64 4.36
C GLY A 55 6.93 10.61 2.92
N VAL A 56 6.25 11.23 1.96
CA VAL A 56 6.65 11.25 0.54
C VAL A 56 6.75 12.67 0.00
N THR A 57 7.51 12.85 -1.07
CA THR A 57 7.69 14.17 -1.69
C THR A 57 6.45 14.60 -2.49
N LYS A 58 6.27 15.91 -2.67
CA LYS A 58 5.24 16.49 -3.56
C LYS A 58 5.31 15.89 -4.98
N GLN A 59 6.51 15.67 -5.50
CA GLN A 59 6.74 15.05 -6.82
C GLN A 59 6.21 13.61 -6.86
N ALA A 60 6.45 12.82 -5.81
CA ALA A 60 5.91 11.47 -5.68
C ALA A 60 4.37 11.48 -5.62
N MET A 61 3.78 12.44 -4.90
CA MET A 61 2.32 12.63 -4.86
C MET A 61 1.74 12.95 -6.24
N HIS A 62 2.35 13.91 -6.96
CA HIS A 62 1.92 14.25 -8.33
C HIS A 62 2.06 13.05 -9.27
N LYS A 63 3.14 12.27 -9.18
CA LYS A 63 3.34 11.08 -10.00
C LYS A 63 2.28 10.01 -9.73
N LYS A 64 1.92 9.80 -8.46
CA LYS A 64 0.98 8.74 -8.02
C LYS A 64 -0.49 9.14 -8.22
N TYR A 65 -0.84 10.40 -7.94
CA TYR A 65 -2.23 10.86 -7.85
C TYR A 65 -2.58 12.01 -8.79
N GLY A 66 -1.59 12.71 -9.36
CA GLY A 66 -1.81 13.88 -10.22
C GLY A 66 -2.43 13.58 -11.58
N LYS A 67 -2.60 12.30 -11.96
CA LYS A 67 -3.31 11.90 -13.19
C LYS A 67 -4.84 11.99 -13.05
N PHE A 68 -5.36 12.08 -11.82
CA PHE A 68 -6.79 11.97 -11.52
C PHE A 68 -7.36 13.16 -10.75
N ALA A 69 -6.58 14.23 -10.61
CA ALA A 69 -6.94 15.47 -9.93
C ALA A 69 -7.09 16.60 -10.95
#